data_AF-A0AA90T8W8-F1
#
_entry.id   AF-A0AA90T8W8-F1
#
_cell.length_a   1.000
_cell.length_b   1.000
_cell.length_c   1.000
_cell.angle_alpha   90.00
_cell.angle_beta   90.00
_cell.angle_gamma   90.00
#
_symmetry.space_group_name_H-M   'P 1'
#
loop_
_entity.id
_entity.type
_entity.pdbx_description
1 polymer ?
#
loop_
_entity_poly.entity_id
_entity_poly.type
_entity_poly.pdbx_seq_one_letter_code
_entity_poly.pdbx_strand_id
1 'polypeptide(L)'
;MATSKQNIKHLNSSNNEGLYRGLDFQNNHINARKIDSTKMLLELQKGEFSPKEAWFVKDEENNEYVVVPESVLKGIILTIKKAYEDKLKVEIERDIIIHTPIDFDDVKAVANTKLEKYRKSDGTLPKIDTRSFVNQIKKEYPNLFFNIDEYFRKQKSNGDS
;
A
#
# COMPACT_ATOMS: atom_id res chain seq x y z
N MET A 1 18.58 23.70 24.48
CA MET A 1 18.58 22.23 24.36
C MET A 1 17.38 21.67 25.12
N ALA A 2 16.43 21.05 24.42
CA ALA A 2 15.50 20.03 24.95
C ALA A 2 14.67 19.52 23.76
N THR A 3 15.08 18.39 23.18
CA THR A 3 14.36 17.67 22.13
C THR A 3 13.25 16.83 22.76
N SER A 4 11.98 17.15 22.48
CA SER A 4 10.85 16.26 22.75
C SER A 4 10.72 15.27 21.61
N LYS A 5 11.33 14.09 21.77
CA LYS A 5 11.19 12.93 20.90
C LYS A 5 10.20 11.94 21.55
N GLN A 6 9.44 11.28 20.68
CA GLN A 6 8.77 9.99 20.85
C GLN A 6 7.41 9.98 21.57
N ASN A 7 6.36 9.94 20.74
CA ASN A 7 5.15 9.21 21.09
C ASN A 7 4.54 8.59 19.83
N ILE A 8 5.25 7.64 19.22
CA ILE A 8 4.64 6.68 18.30
C ILE A 8 4.44 5.41 19.12
N LYS A 9 3.19 5.20 19.55
CA LYS A 9 2.75 3.95 20.17
C LYS A 9 3.23 2.79 19.32
N HIS A 10 4.08 1.95 19.91
CA HIS A 10 4.35 0.60 19.46
C HIS A 10 3.02 -0.11 19.27
N LEU A 11 2.55 -0.22 18.03
CA LEU A 11 1.52 -1.16 17.66
C LEU A 11 2.13 -2.56 17.85
N ASN A 12 1.43 -3.41 18.58
CA ASN A 12 1.72 -4.81 18.89
C ASN A 12 2.17 -5.63 17.65
N SER A 13 3.44 -5.54 17.26
CA SER A 13 3.98 -6.25 16.10
C SER A 13 4.22 -7.74 16.38
N SER A 14 4.37 -8.13 17.65
CA SER A 14 4.80 -9.50 18.00
C SER A 14 3.69 -10.55 17.94
N ASN A 15 2.40 -10.18 18.00
CA ASN A 15 1.30 -11.16 18.02
C ASN A 15 0.79 -11.57 16.63
N ASN A 16 1.07 -10.78 15.58
CA ASN A 16 0.52 -11.06 14.25
C ASN A 16 1.44 -11.92 13.38
N GLU A 17 2.73 -12.04 13.69
CA GLU A 17 3.65 -12.87 12.88
C GLU A 17 3.29 -14.37 12.89
N GLY A 18 2.85 -14.89 14.03
CA GLY A 18 2.37 -16.28 14.12
C GLY A 18 1.09 -16.52 13.30
N LEU A 19 0.24 -15.50 13.20
CA LEU A 19 -1.01 -15.52 12.45
C LEU A 19 -0.79 -15.53 10.93
N TYR A 20 0.16 -14.72 10.45
CA TYR A 20 0.55 -14.74 9.03
C TYR A 20 1.21 -16.07 8.64
N ARG A 21 2.06 -16.63 9.52
CA ARG A 21 2.59 -17.99 9.32
C ARG A 21 1.48 -19.04 9.28
N GLY A 22 0.46 -18.93 10.12
CA GLY A 22 -0.69 -19.86 10.11
C GLY A 22 -1.51 -19.84 8.82
N LEU A 23 -1.40 -18.81 7.98
CA LEU A 23 -1.96 -18.79 6.63
C LEU A 23 -1.07 -19.52 5.61
N ASP A 24 0.25 -19.50 5.80
CA ASP A 24 1.20 -20.21 4.95
C ASP A 24 1.24 -21.72 5.27
N PHE A 25 1.05 -22.08 6.53
CA PHE A 25 1.03 -23.46 7.00
C PHE A 25 -0.42 -23.90 7.21
N GLN A 26 -0.96 -24.68 6.27
CA GLN A 26 -2.28 -25.33 6.34
C GLN A 26 -2.33 -26.39 7.46
N ASN A 27 -2.21 -25.93 8.71
CA ASN A 27 -2.12 -26.80 9.87
C ASN A 27 -3.50 -27.21 10.37
N ASN A 28 -4.50 -26.36 10.12
CA ASN A 28 -5.85 -26.55 10.61
C ASN A 28 -6.83 -26.79 9.47
N HIS A 29 -7.33 -28.02 9.37
CA HIS A 29 -8.35 -28.41 8.39
C HIS A 29 -9.65 -28.73 9.09
N ILE A 30 -10.73 -28.15 8.57
CA ILE A 30 -12.09 -28.33 9.05
C ILE A 30 -12.92 -28.90 7.91
N ASN A 31 -13.69 -29.95 8.22
CA ASN A 31 -14.72 -30.45 7.33
C ASN A 31 -16.05 -29.79 7.71
N ALA A 32 -16.71 -29.18 6.74
CA ALA A 32 -18.00 -28.55 6.89
C ALA A 32 -19.09 -29.46 6.33
N ARG A 33 -20.04 -29.84 7.19
CA ARG A 33 -21.21 -30.64 6.81
C ARG A 33 -22.49 -29.86 7.02
N LYS A 34 -23.37 -29.88 6.04
CA LYS A 34 -24.65 -29.17 6.14
C LYS A 34 -25.61 -29.98 6.99
N ILE A 35 -26.19 -29.36 8.02
CA ILE A 35 -27.24 -29.99 8.84
C ILE A 35 -28.62 -29.63 8.28
N ASP A 36 -28.83 -28.35 8.00
CA ASP A 36 -30.05 -27.81 7.40
C ASP A 36 -29.75 -26.55 6.57
N SER A 37 -30.77 -25.80 6.14
CA SER A 37 -30.59 -24.57 5.34
C SER A 37 -29.85 -23.44 6.06
N THR A 38 -29.77 -23.48 7.40
CA THR A 38 -29.22 -22.42 8.25
C THR A 38 -28.07 -22.90 9.15
N LYS A 39 -27.86 -24.21 9.25
CA LYS A 39 -26.88 -24.82 10.16
C LYS A 39 -25.85 -25.65 9.41
N MET A 40 -24.62 -25.46 9.81
CA MET A 40 -23.46 -26.19 9.33
C MET A 40 -22.67 -26.69 10.54
N LEU A 41 -22.33 -27.98 10.52
CA LEU A 41 -21.42 -28.59 11.47
C LEU A 41 -20.00 -28.40 10.97
N LEU A 42 -19.12 -27.88 11.82
CA LEU A 42 -17.69 -27.77 11.55
C LEU A 42 -16.95 -28.81 12.38
N GLU A 43 -16.40 -29.83 11.73
CA GLU A 43 -15.60 -30.88 12.36
C GLU A 43 -14.12 -30.64 12.09
N LEU A 44 -13.36 -30.33 13.14
CA LEU A 44 -11.91 -30.15 13.04
C LEU A 44 -11.26 -31.51 12.76
N GLN A 45 -10.65 -31.67 11.58
CA GLN A 45 -9.97 -32.91 11.20
C GLN A 45 -8.50 -32.92 11.64
N LYS A 46 -7.89 -31.74 11.73
CA LYS A 46 -6.49 -31.55 12.11
C LYS A 46 -6.32 -30.21 12.81
N GLY A 47 -5.55 -30.18 13.90
CA GLY A 47 -5.19 -28.95 14.62
C GLY A 47 -6.01 -28.69 15.88
N GLU A 48 -6.04 -27.43 16.33
CA GLU A 48 -6.82 -26.96 17.49
C GLU A 48 -7.59 -25.68 17.12
N PHE A 49 -8.74 -25.45 17.77
CA PHE A 49 -9.47 -24.19 17.63
C PHE A 49 -8.73 -23.06 18.36
N SER A 50 -7.82 -22.39 17.64
CA SER A 50 -7.07 -21.24 18.14
C SER A 50 -7.47 -19.94 17.42
N PRO A 51 -7.86 -18.87 18.14
CA PRO A 51 -8.15 -17.56 17.55
C PRO A 51 -6.89 -16.86 17.02
N LYS A 52 -5.74 -17.53 17.03
CA LYS A 52 -4.45 -17.03 16.54
C LYS A 52 -3.98 -17.76 15.28
N GLU A 53 -4.84 -18.52 14.62
CA GLU A 53 -4.49 -19.24 13.39
C GLU A 53 -5.63 -19.17 12.37
N ALA A 54 -5.29 -19.42 11.11
CA ALA A 54 -6.28 -19.57 10.05
C ALA A 54 -6.82 -21.01 10.04
N TRP A 55 -8.07 -21.16 9.63
CA TRP A 55 -8.71 -22.46 9.44
C TRP A 55 -9.15 -22.64 8.00
N PHE A 56 -8.72 -23.75 7.41
CA PHE A 56 -9.06 -24.13 6.05
C PHE A 56 -10.27 -25.06 6.10
N VAL A 57 -11.41 -24.57 5.65
CA VAL A 57 -12.69 -25.27 5.70
C VAL A 57 -12.99 -25.83 4.33
N LYS A 58 -13.40 -27.10 4.28
CA LYS A 58 -13.82 -27.77 3.07
C LYS A 58 -15.23 -28.32 3.24
N ASP A 59 -16.12 -28.05 2.30
CA ASP A 59 -17.48 -28.57 2.34
C ASP A 59 -17.64 -29.91 1.60
N GLU A 60 -18.85 -30.47 1.65
CA GLU A 60 -19.21 -31.73 0.99
C GLU A 60 -19.12 -31.65 -0.54
N GLU A 61 -19.23 -30.46 -1.12
CA GLU A 61 -19.10 -30.19 -2.56
C GLU A 61 -17.65 -29.91 -2.97
N ASN A 62 -16.70 -30.05 -2.04
CA ASN A 62 -15.27 -29.82 -2.25
C ASN A 62 -14.94 -28.34 -2.51
N ASN A 63 -15.79 -27.40 -2.09
CA ASN A 63 -15.48 -25.98 -2.04
C ASN A 63 -14.58 -25.67 -0.84
N GLU A 64 -13.63 -24.77 -1.02
CA GLU A 64 -12.64 -24.40 -0.02
C GLU A 64 -12.86 -22.97 0.47
N TYR A 65 -12.85 -22.81 1.79
CA TYR A 65 -13.01 -21.54 2.48
C TYR A 65 -11.90 -21.35 3.50
N VAL A 66 -11.64 -20.09 3.86
CA VAL A 66 -10.70 -19.75 4.93
C VAL A 66 -11.42 -18.92 5.98
N VAL A 67 -11.34 -19.36 7.22
CA VAL A 67 -11.82 -18.60 8.38
C VAL A 67 -10.63 -18.03 9.11
N VAL A 68 -10.67 -16.72 9.33
CA VAL A 68 -9.65 -15.96 10.06
C VAL A 68 -10.29 -15.01 11.06
N PRO A 69 -9.62 -14.69 12.16
CA PRO A 69 -10.02 -13.59 13.03
C PRO A 69 -10.16 -12.28 12.24
N GLU A 70 -11.19 -11.49 12.56
CA GLU A 70 -11.44 -10.20 11.89
C GLU A 70 -10.23 -9.24 11.95
N SER A 71 -9.51 -9.24 13.08
CA SER A 71 -8.29 -8.44 13.27
C SER A 71 -7.20 -8.79 12.25
N VAL A 72 -7.10 -10.05 11.85
CA VAL A 72 -6.12 -10.55 10.89
C VAL A 72 -6.48 -10.08 9.49
N LEU A 73 -7.75 -10.25 9.10
CA LEU A 73 -8.23 -9.78 7.81
C LEU A 73 -8.04 -8.26 7.66
N LYS A 74 -8.39 -7.49 8.70
CA LYS A 74 -8.12 -6.04 8.75
C LYS A 74 -6.62 -5.74 8.61
N GLY A 75 -5.77 -6.49 9.31
CA GLY A 75 -4.32 -6.37 9.20
C GLY A 75 -3.81 -6.61 7.77
N ILE A 76 -4.27 -7.67 7.11
CA ILE A 76 -3.92 -7.99 5.71
C ILE A 76 -4.31 -6.82 4.79
N ILE A 77 -5.54 -6.32 4.91
CA ILE A 77 -6.03 -5.20 4.10
C ILE A 77 -5.16 -3.95 4.30
N LEU A 78 -4.81 -3.63 5.55
CA LEU A 78 -3.94 -2.48 5.87
C LEU A 78 -2.54 -2.64 5.28
N THR A 79 -1.96 -3.84 5.38
CA THR A 79 -0.65 -4.13 4.78
C THR A 79 -0.67 -3.98 3.27
N ILE A 80 -1.71 -4.49 2.60
CA ILE A 80 -1.88 -4.34 1.14
C ILE A 80 -2.01 -2.87 0.75
N LYS A 81 -2.84 -2.10 1.46
CA LYS A 81 -3.00 -0.66 1.23
C LYS A 81 -1.66 0.07 1.37
N LYS A 82 -0.91 -0.20 2.45
CA LYS A 82 0.40 0.41 2.68
C LYS A 82 1.40 0.05 1.58
N ALA A 83 1.49 -1.23 1.21
CA ALA A 83 2.39 -1.67 0.15
C ALA A 83 2.07 -1.01 -1.20
N TYR A 84 0.77 -0.82 -1.49
CA TYR A 84 0.34 -0.07 -2.67
C TYR A 84 0.78 1.40 -2.62
N GLU A 85 0.59 2.09 -1.50
CA GLU A 85 1.02 3.49 -1.34
C GLU A 85 2.54 3.65 -1.43
N ASP A 86 3.30 2.75 -0.80
CA ASP A 86 4.75 2.78 -0.82
C ASP A 86 5.28 2.55 -2.25
N LYS A 87 4.69 1.60 -2.98
CA LYS A 87 4.97 1.40 -4.41
C LYS A 87 4.69 2.65 -5.24
N LEU A 88 3.52 3.26 -5.03
CA LEU A 88 3.11 4.45 -5.76
C LEU A 88 4.06 5.63 -5.53
N LYS A 89 4.52 5.83 -4.29
CA LYS A 89 5.53 6.86 -3.96
C LYS A 89 6.83 6.63 -4.70
N VAL A 90 7.33 5.39 -4.74
CA VAL A 90 8.55 5.04 -5.47
C VAL A 90 8.39 5.29 -6.98
N GLU A 91 7.24 4.95 -7.56
CA GLU A 91 6.97 5.21 -8.98
C GLU A 91 6.92 6.72 -9.29
N ILE A 92 6.29 7.52 -8.42
CA ILE A 92 6.28 9.00 -8.54
C ILE A 92 7.69 9.56 -8.42
N GLU A 93 8.48 9.13 -7.45
CA GLU A 93 9.88 9.59 -7.26
C GLU A 93 10.72 9.29 -8.50
N ARG A 94 10.58 8.08 -9.06
CA ARG A 94 11.26 7.71 -10.31
C ARG A 94 10.86 8.62 -11.46
N ASP A 95 9.57 8.88 -11.64
CA ASP A 95 9.11 9.73 -12.74
C ASP A 95 9.49 11.21 -12.55
N ILE A 96 9.58 11.70 -11.30
CA ILE A 96 10.14 13.03 -11.01
C ILE A 96 11.57 13.14 -11.52
N ILE A 97 12.43 12.14 -11.22
CA ILE A 97 13.84 12.12 -11.65
C ILE A 97 13.96 12.17 -13.18
N ILE A 98 13.11 11.42 -13.90
CA ILE A 98 13.08 11.40 -15.38
C ILE A 98 12.83 12.81 -15.95
N HIS A 99 12.09 13.65 -15.22
CA HIS A 99 11.73 14.99 -15.66
C HIS A 99 12.76 16.07 -15.31
N THR A 100 13.90 15.68 -14.71
CA THR A 100 15.02 16.53 -14.33
C THR A 100 14.59 17.68 -13.42
N PRO A 101 14.30 17.41 -12.14
CA PRO A 101 13.91 18.47 -11.21
C PRO A 101 15.10 19.39 -10.93
N ILE A 102 14.83 20.66 -10.65
CA ILE A 102 15.85 21.60 -10.16
C ILE A 102 16.17 21.27 -8.70
N ASP A 103 15.12 21.09 -7.89
CA ASP A 103 15.18 20.59 -6.52
C ASP A 103 14.21 19.42 -6.38
N PHE A 104 14.74 18.24 -6.07
CA PHE A 104 13.95 17.02 -5.97
C PHE A 104 12.98 17.04 -4.78
N ASP A 105 13.42 17.59 -3.64
CA ASP A 105 12.63 17.58 -2.41
C ASP A 105 11.44 18.55 -2.52
N ASP A 106 11.64 19.70 -3.18
CA ASP A 106 10.55 20.64 -3.48
C ASP A 106 9.48 20.00 -4.38
N VAL A 107 9.89 19.35 -5.47
CA VAL A 107 8.95 18.67 -6.36
C VAL A 107 8.23 17.54 -5.62
N LYS A 108 8.93 16.79 -4.78
CA LYS A 108 8.35 15.71 -3.96
C LYS A 108 7.33 16.26 -2.95
N ALA A 109 7.60 17.39 -2.32
CA ALA A 109 6.66 18.04 -1.41
C ALA A 109 5.37 18.47 -2.14
N VAL A 110 5.49 19.04 -3.34
CA VAL A 110 4.36 19.39 -4.20
C VAL A 110 3.59 18.13 -4.64
N ALA A 111 4.31 17.10 -5.06
CA ALA A 111 3.74 15.82 -5.46
C ALA A 111 2.92 15.18 -4.34
N ASN A 112 3.46 15.10 -3.12
CA ASN A 112 2.76 14.58 -1.95
C ASN A 112 1.50 15.39 -1.64
N THR A 113 1.61 16.72 -1.65
CA THR A 113 0.47 17.62 -1.40
C THR A 113 -0.64 17.41 -2.43
N LYS A 114 -0.28 17.22 -3.70
CA LYS A 114 -1.24 16.90 -4.77
C LYS A 114 -1.82 15.51 -4.62
N LEU A 115 -1.00 14.52 -4.30
CA LEU A 115 -1.41 13.13 -4.14
C LEU A 115 -2.49 12.98 -3.07
N GLU A 116 -2.35 13.69 -1.95
CA GLU A 116 -3.34 13.68 -0.86
C GLU A 116 -4.71 14.22 -1.29
N LYS A 117 -4.79 15.06 -2.32
CA LYS A 117 -6.08 15.52 -2.88
C LYS A 117 -6.87 14.40 -3.58
N TYR A 118 -6.20 13.31 -3.96
CA TYR A 118 -6.84 12.13 -4.55
C TYR A 118 -7.30 11.12 -3.50
N ARG A 119 -6.95 11.32 -2.22
CA ARG A 119 -7.30 10.38 -1.16
C ARG A 119 -8.81 10.35 -0.95
N LYS A 120 -9.37 9.15 -0.99
CA LYS A 120 -10.79 8.91 -0.76
C LYS A 120 -11.12 8.95 0.73
N SER A 121 -12.41 9.03 1.05
CA SER A 121 -12.92 9.02 2.43
C SER A 121 -12.55 7.76 3.21
N ASP A 122 -12.32 6.63 2.53
CA ASP A 122 -11.87 5.36 3.12
C ASP A 122 -10.35 5.30 3.34
N GLY A 123 -9.66 6.41 3.10
CA GLY A 123 -8.22 6.55 3.23
C GLY A 123 -7.42 5.93 2.08
N THR A 124 -8.04 5.42 1.01
CA THR A 124 -7.30 4.83 -0.12
C THR A 124 -6.96 5.84 -1.20
N LEU A 125 -5.85 5.60 -1.90
CA LEU A 125 -5.50 6.29 -3.13
C LEU A 125 -6.05 5.52 -4.34
N PRO A 126 -6.62 6.20 -5.36
CA PRO A 126 -7.04 5.55 -6.60
C PRO A 126 -5.82 5.06 -7.40
N LYS A 127 -6.08 4.29 -8.46
CA LYS A 127 -5.04 3.95 -9.43
C LYS A 127 -4.61 5.22 -10.17
N ILE A 128 -3.34 5.59 -10.01
CA ILE A 128 -2.74 6.78 -10.60
C ILE A 128 -1.70 6.34 -11.63
N ASP A 129 -1.75 6.94 -12.83
CA ASP A 129 -0.64 6.87 -13.79
C ASP A 129 0.41 7.93 -13.41
N THR A 130 1.52 7.47 -12.82
CA THR A 130 2.55 8.34 -12.23
C THR A 130 3.21 9.24 -13.26
N ARG A 131 3.34 8.79 -14.51
CA ARG A 131 3.92 9.59 -15.59
C ARG A 131 3.05 10.78 -15.94
N SER A 132 1.75 10.54 -16.13
CA SER A 132 0.78 11.60 -16.40
C SER A 132 0.67 12.55 -15.21
N PHE A 133 0.71 12.02 -13.99
CA PHE A 133 0.70 12.79 -12.76
C PHE A 133 1.90 13.75 -12.65
N VAL A 134 3.13 13.26 -12.84
CA VAL A 134 4.34 14.10 -12.79
C VAL A 134 4.38 15.09 -13.96
N ASN A 135 3.94 14.68 -15.16
CA ASN A 135 3.78 15.58 -16.30
C ASN A 135 2.85 16.76 -15.96
N GLN A 136 1.76 16.51 -15.25
CA GLN A 136 0.85 17.56 -14.82
C GLN A 136 1.50 18.49 -13.79
N ILE A 137 2.30 17.96 -12.86
CA ILE A 137 3.09 18.79 -11.92
C ILE A 137 4.05 19.70 -12.69
N LYS A 138 4.78 19.18 -13.68
CA LYS A 138 5.68 19.98 -14.52
C LYS A 138 4.96 21.08 -15.30
N LYS A 139 3.74 20.84 -15.77
CA LYS A 139 2.93 21.86 -16.44
C LYS A 139 2.46 22.97 -15.50
N GLU A 140 2.07 22.63 -14.27
CA GLU A 140 1.58 23.60 -13.29
C GLU A 140 2.71 24.36 -12.57
N TYR A 141 3.86 23.70 -12.38
CA TYR A 141 5.03 24.25 -11.70
C TYR A 141 6.29 24.10 -12.56
N PRO A 142 6.35 24.74 -13.74
CA PRO A 142 7.47 24.58 -14.67
C PRO A 142 8.80 25.05 -14.08
N ASN A 143 8.76 26.00 -13.15
CA ASN A 143 9.92 26.52 -12.43
C ASN A 143 10.61 25.52 -11.49
N LEU A 144 9.99 24.36 -11.23
CA LEU A 144 10.59 23.29 -10.43
C LEU A 144 11.39 22.29 -11.27
N PHE A 145 11.32 22.39 -12.60
CA PHE A 145 11.97 21.45 -13.51
C PHE A 145 12.92 22.18 -14.44
N PHE A 146 14.00 21.51 -14.83
CA PHE A 146 14.95 22.07 -15.76
C PHE A 146 14.33 22.14 -17.17
N ASN A 147 14.43 23.31 -17.80
CA ASN A 147 14.01 23.52 -19.18
C ASN A 147 15.23 23.61 -20.10
N ILE A 148 15.53 22.49 -20.76
CA ILE A 148 16.68 22.36 -21.66
C ILE A 148 16.56 23.33 -22.84
N ASP A 149 15.36 23.51 -23.39
CA ASP A 149 15.13 24.39 -24.54
C ASP A 149 15.40 25.86 -24.18
N GLU A 150 14.97 26.27 -22.99
CA GLU A 150 15.24 27.62 -22.49
C GLU A 150 16.73 27.86 -22.23
N TYR A 151 17.43 26.85 -21.68
CA TYR A 151 18.86 26.91 -21.44
C TYR A 151 19.65 27.13 -22.74
N PHE A 152 19.35 26.38 -23.80
CA PHE A 152 20.02 26.55 -25.09
C PHE A 152 19.67 27.85 -25.80
N ARG A 153 18.44 28.37 -25.64
CA ARG A 153 18.08 29.69 -26.17
C ARG A 153 18.87 30.82 -25.49
N LYS A 154 19.05 30.77 -24.17
CA LYS A 154 19.86 31.75 -23.41
C LYS A 154 21.35 31.70 -23.77
N GLN A 155 21.88 30.50 -24.02
CA GLN A 155 23.27 30.34 -24.48
C GLN A 155 23.49 31.00 -25.86
N LYS A 156 22.54 30.84 -26.77
CA LYS A 156 22.64 31.40 -28.13
C LYS A 156 22.50 32.93 -28.16
N SER A 157 21.70 33.54 -27.27
CA SER A 157 21.56 34.99 -27.19
C SER A 157 22.77 35.70 -26.56
N ASN A 158 23.54 35.02 -25.72
CA ASN A 158 24.70 35.60 -25.03
C ASN A 158 26.03 35.44 -25.81
N GLY A 159 26.04 34.69 -26.92
CA GLY A 159 27.21 34.48 -27.77
C GLY A 159 27.34 35.46 -28.94
N ASP A 160 26.33 36.30 -29.18
CA ASP A 160 26.27 37.27 -30.28
C ASP A 160 26.47 38.73 -29.78
N SER A 161 27.17 38.94 -28.66
CA SER A 161 27.54 40.27 -28.12
C SER A 161 29.04 40.45 -27.97
#